data_AF-A0A8R2LYT1-F1
#
_entry.id   AF-A0A8R2LYT1-F1
#
_cell.length_a   1.000
_cell.length_b   1.000
_cell.length_c   1.000
_cell.angle_alpha   90.00
_cell.angle_beta   90.00
_cell.angle_gamma   90.00
#
_symmetry.space_group_name_H-M   'P 1'
#
loop_
_entity.id
_entity.type
_entity.pdbx_description
1 polymer ?
#
loop_
_entity_poly.entity_id
_entity_poly.type
_entity_poly.pdbx_seq_one_letter_code
_entity_poly.pdbx_strand_id
1 'polypeptide(L)'
;MEFKSTEHQHIRYNPLKDEWVLVSPHRCLRPWSGQTEAAPEDQPPDPNNPLRAGALRSSGKRNPDYTSTYVFPNDFPALLEDVPEPPEPEHPLFQSAPAKGTCRVMCFHPDSTMTIPLMKVEEIEEVIDEWINQLNELGQRYTWVQIFENKGAIMGCSNPHPHCQIWASSFLPNEPRIKDRCQSEYYAKYGNSLLVDYLKQELKLKERIVLKNSEWVAIVPYWAVWPYETMLLPLNGAPQRLTDLNPAQKKGLAEIMKQLNTKYDNLFECSFPYSMGWHG
;
A
#
# COMPACT_ATOMS: atom_id res chain seq x y z
N MET A 1 2.43 42.16 -2.84
CA MET A 1 3.13 41.06 -2.14
C MET A 1 3.08 39.86 -3.08
N GLU A 2 4.22 39.27 -3.41
CA GLU A 2 4.31 38.11 -4.30
C GLU A 2 4.14 36.82 -3.50
N PHE A 3 3.42 35.84 -4.04
CA PHE A 3 3.20 34.56 -3.37
C PHE A 3 4.44 33.66 -3.46
N LYS A 4 4.85 33.06 -2.34
CA LYS A 4 5.90 32.05 -2.28
C LYS A 4 5.39 30.81 -1.55
N SER A 5 5.34 29.68 -2.24
CA SER A 5 4.81 28.42 -1.70
C SER A 5 5.61 27.85 -0.52
N THR A 6 6.88 28.23 -0.39
CA THR A 6 7.77 27.84 0.72
C THR A 6 7.58 28.67 1.99
N GLU A 7 6.93 29.82 1.90
CA GLU A 7 6.78 30.77 3.02
C GLU A 7 5.30 30.95 3.42
N HIS A 8 4.39 30.95 2.45
CA HIS A 8 2.98 31.26 2.65
C HIS A 8 2.10 30.00 2.70
N GLN A 9 1.10 30.03 3.59
CA GLN A 9 0.08 28.99 3.67
C GLN A 9 -0.71 28.93 2.36
N HIS A 10 -1.03 27.72 1.93
CA HIS A 10 -1.82 27.47 0.74
C HIS A 10 -2.53 26.12 0.84
N ILE A 11 -3.46 25.86 -0.06
CA ILE A 11 -4.12 24.57 -0.21
C ILE A 11 -3.70 23.93 -1.53
N ARG A 12 -3.54 22.61 -1.56
CA ARG A 12 -3.25 21.82 -2.76
C ARG A 12 -4.38 20.84 -3.00
N TYR A 13 -4.83 20.76 -4.25
CA TYR A 13 -5.92 19.88 -4.64
C TYR A 13 -5.41 18.46 -4.93
N ASN A 14 -6.12 17.46 -4.40
CA ASN A 14 -5.93 16.04 -4.69
C ASN A 14 -6.97 15.60 -5.75
N PRO A 15 -6.56 15.45 -7.02
CA PRO A 15 -7.49 15.12 -8.10
C PRO A 15 -7.93 13.65 -8.07
N LEU A 16 -7.29 12.78 -7.28
CA LEU A 16 -7.72 11.39 -7.10
C LEU A 16 -8.88 11.27 -6.10
N LYS A 17 -9.02 12.23 -5.18
CA LYS A 17 -10.02 12.19 -4.11
C LYS A 17 -11.06 13.30 -4.15
N ASP A 18 -10.82 14.34 -4.96
CA ASP A 18 -11.64 15.56 -4.98
C ASP A 18 -11.61 16.29 -3.62
N GLU A 19 -10.40 16.45 -3.09
CA GLU A 19 -10.16 17.01 -1.74
C GLU A 19 -9.02 18.04 -1.76
N TRP A 20 -8.96 18.88 -0.72
CA TRP A 20 -7.91 19.88 -0.54
C TRP A 20 -7.04 19.58 0.69
N VAL A 21 -5.73 19.75 0.54
CA VAL A 21 -4.73 19.58 1.59
C VAL A 21 -4.15 20.93 1.98
N LEU A 22 -4.25 21.29 3.26
CA LEU A 22 -3.63 22.50 3.80
C LEU A 22 -2.12 22.32 3.96
N VAL A 23 -1.35 23.24 3.37
CA VAL A 23 0.11 23.30 3.48
C VAL A 23 0.50 24.51 4.32
N SER A 24 1.20 24.25 5.42
CA SER A 24 1.73 25.27 6.33
C SER A 24 3.25 25.08 6.49
N PRO A 25 4.07 25.68 5.60
CA PRO A 25 5.49 25.34 5.44
C PRO A 25 6.34 25.41 6.73
N HIS A 26 6.05 26.36 7.61
CA HIS A 26 6.82 26.60 8.83
C HIS A 26 6.32 25.84 10.07
N ARG A 27 5.32 24.95 9.94
CA ARG A 27 4.69 24.30 11.10
C ARG A 27 5.67 23.46 11.92
N CYS A 28 6.64 22.81 11.26
CA CYS A 28 7.67 22.00 11.93
C CYS A 28 8.70 22.83 12.72
N LEU A 29 8.72 24.17 12.58
CA LEU A 29 9.60 25.04 13.38
C LEU A 29 9.07 25.28 14.81
N ARG A 30 7.83 24.86 15.10
CA ARG A 30 7.27 24.98 16.45
C ARG A 30 8.00 24.00 17.39
N PRO A 31 8.43 24.42 18.59
CA PRO A 31 9.07 23.52 19.54
C PRO A 31 8.20 22.28 19.80
N TRP A 32 8.79 21.09 19.66
CA TRP A 32 8.13 19.83 19.95
C TRP A 32 8.40 19.42 21.40
N SER A 33 7.33 19.35 22.20
CA SER A 33 7.34 18.80 23.56
C SER A 33 6.32 17.67 23.73
N GLY A 34 5.88 17.08 22.60
CA GLY A 34 4.93 15.98 22.56
C GLY A 34 5.61 14.62 22.68
N GLN A 35 4.91 13.58 22.22
CA GLN A 35 5.38 12.20 22.22
C GLN A 35 6.65 12.03 21.39
N THR A 36 7.63 11.30 21.93
CA THR A 36 8.80 10.85 21.18
C THR A 36 8.67 9.35 21.03
N GLU A 37 8.66 8.88 19.80
CA GLU A 37 8.65 7.45 19.53
C GLU A 37 10.00 6.84 19.93
N ALA A 38 9.95 5.68 20.59
CA ALA A 38 11.16 4.91 20.85
C ALA A 38 11.74 4.43 19.52
N ALA A 39 13.07 4.40 19.41
CA ALA A 39 13.71 3.71 18.31
C ALA A 39 13.25 2.22 18.34
N PRO A 40 12.99 1.59 17.18
CA PRO A 40 12.71 0.17 17.14
C PRO A 40 13.84 -0.59 17.84
N GLU A 41 13.52 -1.35 18.89
CA GLU A 41 14.51 -2.21 19.53
C GLU A 41 14.82 -3.39 18.59
N ASP A 42 16.11 -3.68 18.45
CA ASP A 42 16.61 -4.82 17.69
C ASP A 42 16.42 -6.10 18.52
N GLN A 43 15.17 -6.51 18.69
CA GLN A 43 14.82 -7.73 19.44
C GLN A 43 14.98 -8.96 18.52
N PRO A 44 15.57 -10.06 19.03
CA PRO A 44 15.67 -11.28 18.25
C PRO A 44 14.28 -11.79 17.87
N PRO A 45 14.11 -12.41 16.69
CA PRO A 45 12.84 -12.98 16.28
C PRO A 45 12.26 -13.92 17.33
N ASP A 46 10.98 -13.72 17.67
CA ASP A 46 10.28 -14.64 18.56
C ASP A 46 10.23 -16.05 17.93
N PRO A 47 10.83 -17.08 18.57
CA PRO A 47 10.84 -18.42 18.02
C PRO A 47 9.42 -18.99 17.88
N ASN A 48 8.46 -18.51 18.68
CA ASN A 48 7.07 -18.96 18.71
C ASN A 48 6.15 -18.11 17.83
N ASN A 49 6.69 -17.21 17.01
CA ASN A 49 5.88 -16.36 16.15
C ASN A 49 5.00 -17.21 15.21
N PRO A 50 3.66 -17.04 15.23
CA PRO A 50 2.72 -17.89 14.50
C PRO A 50 2.78 -17.72 12.97
N LEU A 51 3.53 -16.73 12.47
CA LEU A 51 3.74 -16.55 11.03
C LEU A 51 4.94 -17.34 10.50
N ARG A 52 5.84 -17.83 11.36
CA ARG A 52 7.06 -18.54 10.92
C ARG A 52 6.75 -19.90 10.27
N ALA A 53 7.68 -20.35 9.41
CA ALA A 53 7.70 -21.71 8.88
C ALA A 53 7.69 -22.75 10.02
N GLY A 54 6.86 -23.78 9.88
CA GLY A 54 6.69 -24.84 10.88
C GLY A 54 5.96 -24.42 12.17
N ALA A 55 5.60 -23.14 12.36
CA ALA A 55 4.94 -22.67 13.58
C ALA A 55 3.48 -23.10 13.69
N LEU A 56 2.96 -23.16 14.93
CA LEU A 56 1.54 -23.39 15.20
C LEU A 56 0.80 -22.06 15.24
N ARG A 57 -0.27 -21.92 14.47
CA ARG A 57 -1.12 -20.72 14.45
C ARG A 57 -2.21 -20.75 15.51
N SER A 58 -2.87 -19.61 15.71
CA SER A 58 -4.02 -19.45 16.63
C SER A 58 -5.18 -20.40 16.30
N SER A 59 -5.37 -20.76 15.03
CA SER A 59 -6.36 -21.76 14.61
C SER A 59 -5.98 -23.22 14.94
N GLY A 60 -4.79 -23.47 15.51
CA GLY A 60 -4.25 -24.81 15.75
C GLY A 60 -3.68 -25.49 14.49
N LYS A 61 -3.66 -24.80 13.34
CA LYS A 61 -3.01 -25.28 12.11
C LYS A 61 -1.50 -25.02 12.17
N ARG A 62 -0.71 -25.94 11.65
CA ARG A 62 0.74 -25.77 11.51
C ARG A 62 1.07 -25.18 10.14
N ASN A 63 1.91 -24.14 10.10
CA ASN A 63 2.46 -23.63 8.85
C ASN A 63 3.37 -24.69 8.23
N PRO A 64 3.38 -24.84 6.90
CA PRO A 64 4.37 -25.68 6.24
C PRO A 64 5.78 -25.13 6.49
N ASP A 65 6.79 -25.97 6.22
CA ASP A 65 8.19 -25.53 6.17
C ASP A 65 8.45 -24.76 4.86
N TYR A 66 7.75 -23.65 4.65
CA TYR A 66 7.83 -22.85 3.43
C TYR A 66 9.20 -22.15 3.30
N THR A 67 9.69 -22.00 2.08
CA THR A 67 11.02 -21.45 1.78
C THR A 67 10.99 -20.11 1.05
N SER A 68 9.81 -19.60 0.69
CA SER A 68 9.59 -18.32 -0.01
C SER A 68 8.36 -17.62 0.57
N THR A 69 7.43 -17.17 -0.24
CA THR A 69 6.14 -16.64 0.19
C THR A 69 5.24 -17.76 0.74
N TYR A 70 4.32 -17.39 1.64
CA TYR A 70 3.30 -18.31 2.14
C TYR A 70 1.99 -17.58 2.39
N VAL A 71 0.92 -18.04 1.74
CA VAL A 71 -0.43 -17.47 1.86
C VAL A 71 -1.34 -18.41 2.62
N PHE A 72 -2.14 -17.86 3.54
CA PHE A 72 -3.18 -18.60 4.23
C PHE A 72 -4.38 -17.70 4.59
N PRO A 73 -5.58 -18.26 4.76
CA PRO A 73 -6.73 -17.51 5.27
C PRO A 73 -6.43 -16.97 6.67
N ASN A 74 -6.73 -15.69 6.90
CA ASN A 74 -6.54 -15.09 8.21
C ASN A 74 -7.39 -15.84 9.25
N ASP A 75 -6.79 -16.19 10.38
CA ASP A 75 -7.48 -16.91 11.47
C ASP A 75 -8.54 -16.03 12.14
N PHE A 76 -8.46 -14.70 11.99
CA PHE A 76 -9.42 -13.70 12.47
C PHE A 76 -9.85 -12.77 11.34
N PRO A 77 -10.63 -13.26 10.36
CA PRO A 77 -10.94 -12.50 9.16
C PRO A 77 -11.95 -11.37 9.44
N ALA A 78 -11.71 -10.20 8.85
CA ALA A 78 -12.64 -9.07 8.91
C ALA A 78 -13.87 -9.23 7.99
N LEU A 79 -13.75 -10.12 6.99
CA LEU A 79 -14.80 -10.44 6.02
C LEU A 79 -14.98 -11.96 5.95
N LEU A 80 -16.24 -12.40 5.89
CA LEU A 80 -16.60 -13.81 5.70
C LEU A 80 -17.22 -13.99 4.32
N GLU A 81 -17.04 -15.17 3.73
CA GLU A 81 -17.54 -15.45 2.37
C GLU A 81 -19.08 -15.50 2.34
N ASP A 82 -19.68 -15.93 3.46
CA ASP A 82 -21.12 -16.00 3.64
C ASP A 82 -21.52 -15.24 4.92
N VAL A 83 -22.44 -14.28 4.75
CA VAL A 83 -23.06 -13.52 5.84
C VAL A 83 -24.55 -13.31 5.52
N PRO A 84 -25.43 -13.29 6.53
CA PRO A 84 -26.84 -12.98 6.33
C PRO A 84 -27.03 -11.60 5.70
N GLU A 85 -28.10 -11.47 4.91
CA GLU A 85 -28.53 -10.16 4.41
C GLU A 85 -29.06 -9.30 5.57
N PRO A 86 -28.68 -8.02 5.66
CA PRO A 86 -29.30 -7.11 6.60
C PRO A 86 -30.79 -6.89 6.22
N PRO A 87 -31.65 -6.51 7.18
CA PRO A 87 -33.04 -6.19 6.88
C PRO A 87 -33.12 -4.97 5.95
N GLU A 88 -34.21 -4.91 5.17
CA GLU A 88 -34.52 -3.73 4.36
C GLU A 88 -34.59 -2.48 5.26
N PRO A 89 -34.01 -1.35 4.82
CA PRO A 89 -33.95 -0.15 5.65
C PRO A 89 -35.35 0.47 5.81
N GLU A 90 -35.76 0.70 7.05
CA GLU A 90 -37.01 1.42 7.36
C GLU A 90 -36.92 2.93 7.07
N HIS A 91 -35.70 3.48 6.94
CA HIS A 91 -35.48 4.92 6.78
C HIS A 91 -34.21 5.22 5.95
N PRO A 92 -34.21 6.25 5.07
CA PRO A 92 -33.07 6.55 4.20
C PRO A 92 -31.78 6.97 4.91
N LEU A 93 -31.83 7.35 6.20
CA LEU A 93 -30.65 7.69 7.01
C LEU A 93 -30.00 6.48 7.69
N PHE A 94 -30.66 5.32 7.73
CA PHE A 94 -30.21 4.13 8.46
C PHE A 94 -30.16 2.94 7.49
N GLN A 95 -29.16 2.95 6.62
CA GLN A 95 -28.97 1.92 5.59
C GLN A 95 -27.86 0.95 5.99
N SER A 96 -28.07 -0.33 5.70
CA SER A 96 -27.07 -1.39 5.85
C SER A 96 -27.08 -2.26 4.59
N ALA A 97 -25.93 -2.79 4.22
CA ALA A 97 -25.74 -3.66 3.07
C ALA A 97 -24.83 -4.83 3.46
N PRO A 98 -24.96 -6.00 2.80
CA PRO A 98 -24.09 -7.13 3.07
C PRO A 98 -22.63 -6.80 2.74
N ALA A 99 -21.71 -7.30 3.57
CA ALA A 99 -20.28 -7.21 3.35
C ALA A 99 -19.68 -8.62 3.30
N LYS A 100 -19.60 -9.19 2.09
CA LYS A 100 -19.03 -10.53 1.83
C LYS A 100 -17.61 -10.41 1.32
N GLY A 101 -16.75 -11.35 1.68
CA GLY A 101 -15.35 -11.28 1.32
C GLY A 101 -14.48 -12.38 1.90
N THR A 102 -13.17 -12.24 1.73
CA THR A 102 -12.18 -13.07 2.40
C THR A 102 -10.95 -12.26 2.77
N CYS A 103 -10.29 -12.65 3.86
CA CYS A 103 -9.05 -12.04 4.32
C CYS A 103 -7.95 -13.10 4.33
N ARG A 104 -6.82 -12.81 3.67
CA ARG A 104 -5.62 -13.65 3.67
C ARG A 104 -4.44 -12.89 4.27
N VAL A 105 -3.54 -13.64 4.89
CA VAL A 105 -2.20 -13.20 5.28
C VAL A 105 -1.22 -13.83 4.32
N MET A 106 -0.24 -13.04 3.86
CA MET A 106 0.82 -13.48 2.97
C MET A 106 2.17 -13.11 3.57
N CYS A 107 2.91 -14.11 4.06
CA CYS A 107 4.29 -13.96 4.49
C CYS A 107 5.19 -13.76 3.27
N PHE A 108 6.15 -12.83 3.36
CA PHE A 108 7.08 -12.54 2.26
C PHE A 108 8.26 -13.51 2.23
N HIS A 109 8.72 -13.96 3.40
CA HIS A 109 9.95 -14.73 3.55
C HIS A 109 9.92 -15.58 4.84
N PRO A 110 10.57 -16.76 4.92
CA PRO A 110 10.58 -17.58 6.14
C PRO A 110 11.39 -16.98 7.31
N ASP A 111 12.43 -16.20 6.99
CA ASP A 111 13.18 -15.44 7.99
C ASP A 111 12.41 -14.19 8.42
N SER A 112 12.15 -14.09 9.73
CA SER A 112 11.39 -12.99 10.32
C SER A 112 12.14 -11.66 10.34
N THR A 113 13.44 -11.67 10.07
CA THR A 113 14.27 -10.45 9.99
C THR A 113 14.28 -9.85 8.58
N MET A 114 13.81 -10.58 7.56
CA MET A 114 13.90 -10.14 6.15
C MET A 114 12.77 -9.21 5.74
N THR A 115 12.98 -7.92 5.94
CA THR A 115 12.14 -6.86 5.36
C THR A 115 12.50 -6.62 3.89
N ILE A 116 11.58 -6.04 3.10
CA ILE A 116 11.79 -5.68 1.67
C ILE A 116 13.17 -5.04 1.38
N PRO A 117 13.69 -4.06 2.15
CA PRO A 117 14.99 -3.47 1.85
C PRO A 117 16.17 -4.44 2.03
N LEU A 118 16.02 -5.52 2.79
CA LEU A 118 17.05 -6.53 3.06
C LEU A 118 16.98 -7.73 2.10
N MET A 119 15.79 -8.05 1.58
CA MET A 119 15.57 -9.13 0.61
C MET A 119 16.33 -8.90 -0.71
N LYS A 120 16.76 -9.98 -1.38
CA LYS A 120 17.28 -9.92 -2.75
C LYS A 120 16.19 -9.51 -3.72
N VAL A 121 16.57 -8.99 -4.89
CA VAL A 121 15.59 -8.56 -5.91
C VAL A 121 14.72 -9.74 -6.34
N GLU A 122 15.32 -10.91 -6.52
CA GLU A 122 14.62 -12.13 -6.93
C GLU A 122 13.59 -12.57 -5.87
N GLU A 123 13.91 -12.42 -4.58
CA GLU A 123 12.97 -12.72 -3.48
C GLU A 123 11.78 -11.75 -3.48
N ILE A 124 11.98 -10.49 -3.89
CA ILE A 124 10.90 -9.50 -4.04
C ILE A 124 10.08 -9.78 -5.31
N GLU A 125 10.69 -10.30 -6.38
CA GLU A 125 9.94 -10.76 -7.56
C GLU A 125 8.97 -11.89 -7.19
N GLU A 126 9.36 -12.84 -6.33
CA GLU A 126 8.47 -13.88 -5.80
C GLU A 126 7.29 -13.31 -5.00
N VAL A 127 7.52 -12.25 -4.22
CA VAL A 127 6.44 -11.50 -3.54
C VAL A 127 5.46 -10.89 -4.54
N ILE A 128 5.96 -10.28 -5.61
CA ILE A 128 5.12 -9.66 -6.65
C ILE A 128 4.36 -10.73 -7.44
N ASP A 129 4.99 -11.86 -7.75
CA ASP A 129 4.34 -12.99 -8.40
C ASP A 129 3.19 -13.54 -7.55
N GLU A 130 3.40 -13.68 -6.23
CA GLU A 130 2.34 -14.11 -5.35
C GLU A 130 1.21 -13.07 -5.25
N TRP A 131 1.51 -11.77 -5.23
CA TRP A 131 0.49 -10.73 -5.34
C TRP A 131 -0.36 -10.88 -6.62
N ILE A 132 0.29 -11.10 -7.77
CA ILE A 132 -0.39 -11.32 -9.05
C ILE A 132 -1.26 -12.59 -9.01
N ASN A 133 -0.77 -13.68 -8.44
CA ASN A 133 -1.53 -14.92 -8.26
C ASN A 133 -2.80 -14.68 -7.43
N GLN A 134 -2.66 -13.98 -6.31
CA GLN A 134 -3.77 -13.67 -5.41
C GLN A 134 -4.80 -12.74 -6.07
N LEU A 135 -4.36 -11.74 -6.84
CA LEU A 135 -5.25 -10.88 -7.63
C LEU A 135 -6.00 -11.67 -8.71
N ASN A 136 -5.31 -12.54 -9.45
CA ASN A 136 -5.93 -13.37 -10.49
C ASN A 136 -6.94 -14.35 -9.92
N GLU A 137 -6.68 -14.96 -8.76
CA GLU A 137 -7.60 -15.89 -8.12
C GLU A 137 -8.82 -15.17 -7.53
N LEU A 138 -8.58 -14.14 -6.71
CA LEU A 138 -9.65 -13.47 -5.97
C LEU A 138 -10.47 -12.54 -6.86
N GLY A 139 -9.86 -11.93 -7.88
CA GLY A 139 -10.53 -11.06 -8.85
C GLY A 139 -11.56 -11.76 -9.72
N GLN A 140 -11.54 -13.09 -9.80
CA GLN A 140 -12.60 -13.87 -10.45
C GLN A 140 -13.92 -13.91 -9.66
N ARG A 141 -13.85 -13.67 -8.34
CA ARG A 141 -14.99 -13.82 -7.41
C ARG A 141 -15.42 -12.52 -6.76
N TYR A 142 -14.50 -11.57 -6.56
CA TYR A 142 -14.72 -10.37 -5.79
C TYR A 142 -14.58 -9.11 -6.65
N THR A 143 -15.36 -8.08 -6.32
CA THR A 143 -15.36 -6.78 -7.02
C THR A 143 -14.07 -6.01 -6.77
N TRP A 144 -13.50 -6.12 -5.57
CA TRP A 144 -12.25 -5.45 -5.20
C TRP A 144 -11.34 -6.39 -4.44
N VAL A 145 -10.04 -6.33 -4.73
CA VAL A 145 -8.99 -7.08 -4.02
C VAL A 145 -7.95 -6.07 -3.57
N GLN A 146 -7.90 -5.81 -2.27
CA GLN A 146 -6.95 -4.88 -1.67
C GLN A 146 -5.75 -5.65 -1.13
N ILE A 147 -4.60 -5.46 -1.77
CA ILE A 147 -3.29 -5.84 -1.21
C ILE A 147 -2.77 -4.64 -0.41
N PHE A 148 -2.37 -4.87 0.84
CA PHE A 148 -1.78 -3.84 1.69
C PHE A 148 -0.83 -4.42 2.73
N GLU A 149 0.19 -3.66 3.11
CA GLU A 149 1.13 -3.97 4.18
C GLU A 149 1.07 -2.89 5.25
N ASN A 150 1.09 -3.30 6.52
CA ASN A 150 1.32 -2.42 7.66
C ASN A 150 2.64 -2.84 8.31
N LYS A 151 3.65 -1.98 8.22
CA LYS A 151 4.99 -2.20 8.77
C LYS A 151 5.21 -1.35 10.02
N GLY A 152 5.68 -2.00 11.09
CA GLY A 152 6.02 -1.35 12.36
C GLY A 152 4.82 -1.16 13.30
N ALA A 153 5.08 -1.25 14.61
CA ALA A 153 4.05 -1.20 15.64
C ALA A 153 3.22 0.10 15.61
N ILE A 154 3.86 1.23 15.26
CA ILE A 154 3.22 2.55 15.14
C ILE A 154 2.08 2.54 14.11
N MET A 155 2.16 1.68 13.09
CA MET A 155 1.13 1.54 12.04
C MET A 155 0.08 0.48 12.39
N GLY A 156 0.04 0.01 13.65
CA GLY A 156 -0.89 -1.03 14.08
C GLY A 156 -0.50 -2.44 13.64
N CYS A 157 0.75 -2.66 13.22
CA CYS A 157 1.25 -4.00 12.93
C CYS A 157 1.38 -4.80 14.23
N SER A 158 0.62 -5.89 14.36
CA SER A 158 0.59 -6.73 15.55
C SER A 158 1.62 -7.85 15.55
N ASN A 159 2.33 -8.08 14.43
CA ASN A 159 3.30 -9.17 14.29
C ASN A 159 4.51 -8.73 13.45
N PRO A 160 5.75 -8.87 13.95
CA PRO A 160 6.95 -8.35 13.29
C PRO A 160 7.43 -9.17 12.08
N HIS A 161 6.87 -10.35 11.83
CA HIS A 161 7.25 -11.17 10.66
C HIS A 161 6.90 -10.43 9.36
N PRO A 162 7.73 -10.46 8.30
CA PRO A 162 7.48 -9.72 7.07
C PRO A 162 6.27 -10.30 6.33
N HIS A 163 5.19 -9.53 6.23
CA HIS A 163 3.95 -9.99 5.61
C HIS A 163 3.10 -8.83 5.11
N CYS A 164 2.21 -9.12 4.16
CA CYS A 164 1.08 -8.27 3.82
C CYS A 164 -0.24 -8.96 4.15
N GLN A 165 -1.33 -8.21 3.98
CA GLN A 165 -2.68 -8.71 4.01
C GLN A 165 -3.35 -8.50 2.65
N ILE A 166 -4.31 -9.37 2.36
CA ILE A 166 -5.08 -9.34 1.13
C ILE A 166 -6.54 -9.48 1.51
N TRP A 167 -7.31 -8.41 1.33
CA TRP A 167 -8.73 -8.38 1.64
C TRP A 167 -9.50 -8.24 0.34
N ALA A 168 -10.33 -9.24 0.02
CA ALA A 168 -11.18 -9.22 -1.14
C ALA A 168 -12.64 -9.03 -0.72
N SER A 169 -13.37 -8.14 -1.39
CA SER A 169 -14.73 -7.74 -1.04
C SER A 169 -15.68 -7.80 -2.22
N SER A 170 -16.93 -8.17 -1.96
CA SER A 170 -18.04 -8.18 -2.93
C SER A 170 -18.56 -6.77 -3.29
N PHE A 171 -17.93 -5.74 -2.73
CA PHE A 171 -18.27 -4.33 -2.92
C PHE A 171 -17.01 -3.53 -3.18
N LEU A 172 -17.16 -2.34 -3.77
CA LEU A 172 -16.07 -1.39 -3.99
C LEU A 172 -15.91 -0.49 -2.75
N PRO A 173 -14.77 -0.56 -2.02
CA PRO A 173 -14.56 0.26 -0.83
C PRO A 173 -14.49 1.76 -1.16
N ASN A 174 -14.62 2.61 -0.13
CA ASN A 174 -14.71 4.06 -0.29
C ASN A 174 -13.56 4.68 -1.09
N GLU A 175 -12.32 4.36 -0.73
CA GLU A 175 -11.12 4.92 -1.38
C GLU A 175 -11.03 4.54 -2.88
N PRO A 176 -11.10 3.25 -3.26
CA PRO A 176 -11.22 2.84 -4.65
C PRO A 176 -12.41 3.47 -5.38
N ARG A 177 -13.59 3.54 -4.76
CA ARG A 177 -14.81 4.10 -5.38
C ARG A 177 -14.66 5.58 -5.74
N ILE A 178 -14.06 6.38 -4.86
CA ILE A 178 -13.83 7.81 -5.12
C ILE A 178 -12.78 7.96 -6.23
N LYS A 179 -11.68 7.20 -6.17
CA LYS A 179 -10.61 7.25 -7.18
C LYS A 179 -11.10 6.79 -8.56
N ASP A 180 -11.95 5.78 -8.63
CA ASP A 180 -12.59 5.32 -9.86
C ASP A 180 -13.44 6.42 -10.49
N ARG A 181 -14.33 7.03 -9.70
CA ARG A 181 -15.16 8.16 -10.13
C ARG A 181 -14.30 9.33 -10.65
N CYS A 182 -13.33 9.80 -9.86
CA CYS A 182 -12.50 10.96 -10.23
C CYS A 182 -11.66 10.70 -11.49
N GLN A 183 -11.13 9.49 -11.65
CA GLN A 183 -10.40 9.12 -12.87
C GLN A 183 -11.33 9.02 -14.08
N SER A 184 -12.53 8.46 -13.92
CA SER A 184 -13.55 8.37 -14.97
C SER A 184 -14.00 9.77 -15.43
N GLU A 185 -14.27 10.68 -14.50
CA GLU A 185 -14.62 12.08 -14.79
C GLU A 185 -13.49 12.82 -15.53
N TYR A 186 -12.23 12.64 -15.08
CA TYR A 186 -11.07 13.21 -15.78
C TYR A 186 -10.94 12.64 -17.20
N TYR A 187 -11.06 11.33 -17.36
CA TYR A 187 -10.98 10.66 -18.66
C TYR A 187 -12.08 11.15 -19.61
N ALA A 188 -13.33 11.26 -19.14
CA ALA A 188 -14.45 11.77 -19.93
C ALA A 188 -14.23 13.22 -20.40
N LYS A 189 -13.55 14.03 -19.58
CA LYS A 189 -13.29 15.45 -19.88
C LYS A 189 -12.07 15.69 -20.77
N TYR A 190 -11.00 14.94 -20.56
CA TYR A 190 -9.69 15.21 -21.20
C TYR A 190 -9.27 14.13 -22.21
N GLY A 191 -9.98 13.01 -22.28
CA GLY A 191 -9.71 11.91 -23.22
C GLY A 191 -8.46 11.09 -22.90
N ASN A 192 -7.87 11.24 -21.70
CA ASN A 192 -6.68 10.52 -21.29
C ASN A 192 -6.69 10.21 -19.78
N SER A 193 -5.87 9.24 -19.34
CA SER A 193 -5.77 8.86 -17.93
C SER A 193 -5.13 9.96 -17.08
N LEU A 194 -5.77 10.28 -15.96
CA LEU A 194 -5.34 11.29 -14.99
C LEU A 194 -3.89 11.07 -14.55
N LEU A 195 -3.55 9.86 -14.11
CA LEU A 195 -2.22 9.56 -13.58
C LEU A 195 -1.15 9.51 -14.67
N VAL A 196 -1.52 9.15 -15.90
CA VAL A 196 -0.61 9.21 -17.05
C VAL A 196 -0.24 10.67 -17.37
N ASP A 197 -1.22 11.58 -17.39
CA ASP A 197 -0.94 13.00 -17.63
C ASP A 197 -0.23 13.67 -16.45
N TYR A 198 -0.60 13.30 -15.22
CA TYR A 198 0.12 13.75 -14.03
C TYR A 198 1.59 13.34 -14.05
N LEU A 199 1.87 12.07 -14.39
CA LEU A 199 3.23 11.56 -14.51
C LEU A 199 4.05 12.33 -15.57
N LYS A 200 3.45 12.68 -16.72
CA LYS A 200 4.13 13.50 -17.74
C LYS A 200 4.57 14.86 -17.17
N GLN A 201 3.74 15.49 -16.33
CA GLN A 201 4.09 16.76 -15.69
C GLN A 201 5.21 16.58 -14.67
N GLU A 202 5.15 15.54 -13.84
CA GLU A 202 6.19 15.27 -12.85
C GLU A 202 7.54 14.94 -13.50
N LEU A 203 7.55 14.21 -14.61
CA LEU A 203 8.77 13.94 -15.39
C LEU A 203 9.37 15.20 -16.05
N LYS A 204 8.53 16.19 -16.36
CA LYS A 204 8.97 17.49 -16.88
C LYS A 204 9.56 18.38 -15.77
N LEU A 205 8.87 18.46 -14.63
CA LEU A 205 9.25 19.34 -13.51
C LEU A 205 10.42 18.77 -12.69
N LYS A 206 10.43 17.45 -12.46
CA LYS A 206 11.47 16.69 -11.72
C LYS A 206 11.68 17.05 -10.25
N GLU A 207 10.94 18.01 -9.72
CA GLU A 207 11.11 18.53 -8.34
C GLU A 207 10.71 17.53 -7.25
N ARG A 208 9.80 16.60 -7.55
CA ARG A 208 9.21 15.66 -6.57
C ARG A 208 9.56 14.20 -6.83
N ILE A 209 10.47 13.95 -7.78
CA ILE A 209 10.95 12.59 -8.07
C ILE A 209 11.92 12.16 -6.97
N VAL A 210 11.62 11.05 -6.30
CA VAL A 210 12.47 10.45 -5.27
C VAL A 210 13.42 9.43 -5.91
N LEU A 211 12.87 8.56 -6.75
CA LEU A 211 13.59 7.48 -7.43
C LEU A 211 12.96 7.22 -8.80
N LYS A 212 13.77 6.75 -9.74
CA LYS A 212 13.31 6.36 -11.08
C LYS A 212 14.24 5.26 -11.63
N ASN A 213 13.68 4.19 -12.19
CA ASN A 213 14.41 3.24 -13.05
C ASN A 213 13.81 3.25 -14.47
N SER A 214 14.04 2.20 -15.27
CA SER A 214 13.53 2.15 -16.64
C SER A 214 12.00 1.97 -16.71
N GLU A 215 11.40 1.34 -15.70
CA GLU A 215 9.99 0.92 -15.72
C GLU A 215 9.10 1.66 -14.72
N TRP A 216 9.65 2.25 -13.66
CA TRP A 216 8.91 2.84 -12.56
C TRP A 216 9.51 4.16 -12.07
N VAL A 217 8.66 4.96 -11.42
CA VAL A 217 9.06 6.16 -10.69
C VAL A 217 8.35 6.25 -9.36
N ALA A 218 9.10 6.57 -8.31
CA ALA A 218 8.55 6.96 -7.01
C ALA A 218 8.61 8.48 -6.89
N ILE A 219 7.47 9.10 -6.60
CA ILE A 219 7.33 10.55 -6.44
C ILE A 219 6.68 10.88 -5.10
N VAL A 220 6.96 12.06 -4.54
CA VAL A 220 6.10 12.65 -3.50
C VAL A 220 4.94 13.32 -4.23
N PRO A 221 3.69 12.84 -4.13
CA PRO A 221 2.58 13.44 -4.87
C PRO A 221 2.41 14.90 -4.46
N TYR A 222 2.02 15.76 -5.40
CA TYR A 222 1.82 17.20 -5.14
C TYR A 222 0.88 17.45 -3.95
N TRP A 223 -0.09 16.56 -3.78
CA TRP A 223 -1.12 16.54 -2.76
C TRP A 223 -0.86 15.54 -1.61
N ALA A 224 0.40 15.20 -1.35
CA ALA A 224 0.79 14.35 -0.21
C ALA A 224 0.20 14.87 1.11
N VAL A 225 -0.32 13.95 1.92
CA VAL A 225 -0.85 14.22 3.26
C VAL A 225 0.16 13.80 4.32
N TRP A 226 0.88 12.69 4.11
CA TRP A 226 1.93 12.23 5.02
C TRP A 226 3.28 12.93 4.72
N PRO A 227 4.12 13.21 5.74
CA PRO A 227 5.34 14.00 5.55
C PRO A 227 6.30 13.49 4.49
N TYR A 228 6.42 12.16 4.37
CA TYR A 228 7.26 11.48 3.38
C TYR A 228 6.43 10.52 2.52
N GLU A 229 5.16 10.85 2.27
CA GLU A 229 4.28 10.06 1.39
C GLU A 229 4.93 9.89 0.01
N THR A 230 4.87 8.68 -0.55
CA THR A 230 5.25 8.45 -1.94
C THR A 230 4.15 7.74 -2.70
N MET A 231 4.10 8.00 -4.01
CA MET A 231 3.28 7.31 -4.97
C MET A 231 4.21 6.67 -6.01
N LEU A 232 4.07 5.36 -6.18
CA LEU A 232 4.85 4.56 -7.12
C LEU A 232 4.01 4.33 -8.38
N LEU A 233 4.52 4.73 -9.54
CA LEU A 233 3.79 4.70 -10.81
C LEU A 233 4.62 4.02 -11.91
N PRO A 234 4.00 3.23 -12.81
CA PRO A 234 4.66 2.67 -13.97
C PRO A 234 4.95 3.79 -14.99
N LEU A 235 6.15 3.77 -15.59
CA LEU A 235 6.59 4.72 -16.62
C LEU A 235 6.07 4.36 -18.01
N ASN A 236 5.98 3.05 -18.29
CA ASN A 236 5.71 2.52 -19.62
C ASN A 236 4.41 1.72 -19.64
N GLY A 237 3.72 1.70 -20.77
CA GLY A 237 2.57 0.83 -21.05
C GLY A 237 1.25 1.18 -20.34
N ALA A 238 1.31 1.92 -19.22
CA ALA A 238 0.14 2.26 -18.40
C ALA A 238 -0.74 1.02 -18.06
N PRO A 239 -0.16 -0.02 -17.43
CA PRO A 239 -0.93 -1.18 -16.99
C PRO A 239 -2.10 -0.73 -16.10
N GLN A 240 -3.28 -1.31 -16.31
CA GLN A 240 -4.44 -0.99 -15.48
C GLN A 240 -4.31 -1.68 -14.13
N ARG A 241 -3.85 -2.94 -14.14
CA ARG A 241 -3.69 -3.79 -12.95
C ARG A 241 -2.26 -4.29 -12.81
N LEU A 242 -1.88 -4.70 -11.59
CA LEU A 242 -0.63 -5.43 -11.36
C LEU A 242 -0.55 -6.73 -12.18
N THR A 243 -1.69 -7.34 -12.50
CA THR A 243 -1.77 -8.55 -13.34
C THR A 243 -1.36 -8.30 -14.80
N ASP A 244 -1.28 -7.03 -15.22
CA ASP A 244 -0.92 -6.64 -16.59
C ASP A 244 0.59 -6.39 -16.76
N LEU A 245 1.38 -6.53 -15.68
CA LEU A 245 2.82 -6.27 -15.72
C LEU A 245 3.55 -7.31 -16.58
N ASN A 246 4.39 -6.82 -17.49
CA ASN A 246 5.32 -7.68 -18.20
C ASN A 246 6.56 -8.01 -17.33
N PRO A 247 7.42 -8.97 -17.74
CA PRO A 247 8.59 -9.38 -16.95
C PRO A 247 9.56 -8.24 -16.61
N ALA A 248 9.78 -7.29 -17.53
CA ALA A 248 10.67 -6.17 -17.28
C ALA A 248 10.06 -5.21 -16.23
N GLN A 249 8.76 -4.92 -16.34
CA GLN A 249 8.06 -4.10 -15.36
C GLN A 249 8.01 -4.76 -13.98
N LYS A 250 7.84 -6.08 -13.90
CA LYS A 250 7.89 -6.81 -12.63
C LYS A 250 9.27 -6.71 -11.96
N LYS A 251 10.34 -6.99 -12.69
CA LYS A 251 11.71 -6.84 -12.18
C LYS A 251 12.01 -5.40 -11.77
N GLY A 252 11.63 -4.44 -12.60
CA GLY A 252 11.77 -3.02 -12.30
C GLY A 252 10.99 -2.60 -11.05
N LEU A 253 9.85 -3.24 -10.77
CA LEU A 253 9.07 -2.99 -9.56
C LEU A 253 9.81 -3.51 -8.31
N ALA A 254 10.35 -4.73 -8.37
CA ALA A 254 11.15 -5.30 -7.28
C ALA A 254 12.37 -4.42 -6.95
N GLU A 255 13.11 -4.00 -7.98
CA GLU A 255 14.30 -3.14 -7.83
C GLU A 255 13.97 -1.79 -7.20
N ILE A 256 12.92 -1.10 -7.67
CA ILE A 256 12.58 0.23 -7.15
C ILE A 256 11.97 0.14 -5.75
N MET A 257 11.20 -0.90 -5.43
CA MET A 257 10.67 -1.13 -4.09
C MET A 257 11.79 -1.34 -3.08
N LYS A 258 12.80 -2.16 -3.42
CA LYS A 258 13.99 -2.35 -2.58
C LYS A 258 14.67 -1.01 -2.31
N GLN A 259 14.98 -0.25 -3.37
CA GLN A 259 15.65 1.04 -3.26
C GLN A 259 14.85 2.07 -2.46
N LEU A 260 13.54 2.14 -2.67
CA LEU A 260 12.66 3.07 -1.97
C LEU A 260 12.59 2.75 -0.48
N ASN A 261 12.41 1.48 -0.12
CA ASN A 261 12.40 1.06 1.28
C ASN A 261 13.76 1.26 1.95
N THR A 262 14.88 1.03 1.25
CA THR A 262 16.21 1.32 1.79
C THR A 262 16.38 2.82 2.05
N LYS A 263 15.86 3.69 1.17
CA LYS A 263 15.87 5.14 1.41
C LYS A 263 15.02 5.55 2.60
N TYR A 264 13.87 4.92 2.78
CA TYR A 264 13.03 5.16 3.95
C TYR A 264 13.75 4.77 5.25
N ASP A 265 14.35 3.59 5.30
CA ASP A 265 15.08 3.14 6.50
C ASP A 265 16.27 4.07 6.80
N ASN A 266 16.99 4.51 5.76
CA ASN A 266 18.13 5.43 5.90
C ASN A 266 17.75 6.87 6.27
N LEU A 267 16.48 7.26 6.17
CA LEU A 267 16.04 8.63 6.49
C LEU A 267 16.27 8.97 7.97
N PHE A 268 16.07 7.98 8.85
CA PHE A 268 16.24 8.09 10.29
C PHE A 268 17.09 6.95 10.88
N GLU A 269 17.81 6.21 10.02
CA GLU A 269 18.65 5.06 10.40
C GLU A 269 17.91 4.02 11.25
N CYS A 270 16.67 3.71 10.86
CA CYS A 270 15.80 2.77 11.59
C CYS A 270 14.85 2.04 10.63
N SER A 271 14.20 0.96 11.09
CA SER A 271 13.15 0.30 10.31
C SER A 271 11.94 1.25 10.17
N PHE A 272 11.79 1.86 9.00
CA PHE A 272 10.82 2.92 8.78
C PHE A 272 9.39 2.35 8.73
N PRO A 273 8.45 2.85 9.55
CA PRO A 273 7.07 2.38 9.58
C PRO A 273 6.24 2.98 8.44
N TYR A 274 5.33 2.20 7.86
CA TYR A 274 4.38 2.69 6.87
C TYR A 274 3.15 1.77 6.73
N SER A 275 2.12 2.31 6.09
CA SER A 275 1.07 1.53 5.45
C SER A 275 1.16 1.77 3.95
N MET A 276 1.14 0.70 3.16
CA MET A 276 1.16 0.77 1.71
C MET A 276 0.12 -0.16 1.10
N GLY A 277 -0.24 0.06 -0.15
CA GLY A 277 -1.14 -0.85 -0.87
C GLY A 277 -1.25 -0.50 -2.35
N TRP A 278 -1.89 -1.39 -3.09
CA TRP A 278 -2.04 -1.29 -4.54
C TRP A 278 -3.46 -0.91 -4.94
N HIS A 279 -3.58 -0.10 -5.99
CA HIS A 279 -4.84 0.29 -6.63
C HIS A 279 -4.70 0.09 -8.14
N GLY A 280 -5.62 -0.65 -8.75
CA GLY A 280 -5.69 -0.93 -10.19
C GLY A 280 -7.02 -1.56 -10.59
#